data_AF-A0A1W1UZJ8-F1
#
_entry.id   AF-A0A1W1UZJ8-F1
#
_cell.length_a   1.000
_cell.length_b   1.000
_cell.length_c   1.000
_cell.angle_alpha   90.00
_cell.angle_beta   90.00
_cell.angle_gamma   90.00
#
_symmetry.space_group_name_H-M   'P 1'
#
loop_
_entity.id
_entity.type
_entity.pdbx_description
1 polymer ?
#
loop_
_entity_poly.entity_id
_entity_poly.type
_entity_poly.pdbx_seq_one_letter_code
_entity_poly.pdbx_strand_id
1 'polypeptide(L)'
;MTSFDFAAAIQARPSDADLPIALGRFSYRESPTQRGAVIPDPAWAGTHLVQVNLTQFPDFPTSSGRRVQHLTMHRQVAPVFIATMQLAQQRGLLKTLHEYNGCYVARHMGWTPGRPLSVHSWAAAVDFDAATNGYGVPFGRMQINKDFVRLMEECGWTWGGRWTSSYADGMHFQWSDPLPGTVVPTWQDAMAKTATPLKPVSPTPIKRRVFVNGQPVGVGRTVTDGVAVLLSKDGSAWLQPADGHEAAVAATGAVDGNSTRVTLLDQADVWVPFSGRAIYRGLMVNLNPTTYDLHVRPATAEERASSGSWSNLPHVLIGLQ
;
A
#
# COMPACT_ATOMS: atom_id res chain seq x y z
N MET A 1 -18.31 -14.97 16.62
CA MET A 1 -17.44 -14.18 15.71
C MET A 1 -16.40 -13.51 16.57
N THR A 2 -15.12 -13.72 16.30
CA THR A 2 -14.03 -12.99 16.97
C THR A 2 -14.16 -11.51 16.61
N SER A 3 -14.14 -10.63 17.62
CA SER A 3 -14.11 -9.17 17.42
C SER A 3 -12.92 -8.80 16.52
N PHE A 4 -13.12 -7.93 15.53
CA PHE A 4 -12.01 -7.31 14.81
C PHE A 4 -11.20 -6.44 15.77
N ASP A 5 -9.87 -6.48 15.67
CA ASP A 5 -8.97 -5.67 16.50
C ASP A 5 -8.67 -4.33 15.83
N PHE A 6 -9.50 -3.34 16.11
CA PHE A 6 -9.30 -1.98 15.61
C PHE A 6 -8.04 -1.32 16.19
N ALA A 7 -7.61 -1.67 17.40
CA ALA A 7 -6.41 -1.08 17.98
C ALA A 7 -5.16 -1.50 17.23
N ALA A 8 -5.00 -2.80 16.95
CA ALA A 8 -3.90 -3.30 16.15
C ALA A 8 -3.93 -2.73 14.72
N ALA A 9 -5.12 -2.64 14.10
CA ALA A 9 -5.26 -2.08 12.76
C ALA A 9 -4.84 -0.59 12.72
N ILE A 10 -5.35 0.22 13.66
CA ILE A 10 -5.02 1.64 13.76
C ILE A 10 -3.53 1.84 14.06
N GLN A 11 -2.95 1.05 14.96
CA GLN A 11 -1.52 1.10 15.26
C GLN A 11 -0.65 0.76 14.04
N ALA A 12 -1.13 -0.11 13.15
CA ALA A 12 -0.44 -0.49 11.92
C ALA A 12 -0.78 0.42 10.71
N ARG A 13 -1.70 1.38 10.86
CA ARG A 13 -2.11 2.29 9.78
C ARG A 13 -0.91 3.17 9.38
N PRO A 14 -0.61 3.30 8.08
CA PRO A 14 0.51 4.12 7.64
C PRO A 14 0.15 5.61 7.67
N SER A 15 1.17 6.46 7.75
CA SER A 15 1.02 7.87 7.36
C SER A 15 0.68 7.98 5.87
N ASP A 16 0.13 9.11 5.42
CA ASP A 16 -0.15 9.31 3.98
C ASP A 16 1.15 9.25 3.13
N ALA A 17 2.25 9.80 3.66
CA ALA A 17 3.56 9.74 3.02
C ALA A 17 4.12 8.31 2.92
N ASP A 18 3.86 7.49 3.94
CA ASP A 18 4.29 6.09 4.02
C ASP A 18 3.27 5.10 3.44
N LEU A 19 2.11 5.56 2.95
CA LEU A 19 1.09 4.67 2.39
C LEU A 19 1.60 3.88 1.19
N PRO A 20 2.29 4.49 0.20
CA PRO A 20 2.84 3.73 -0.91
C PRO A 20 3.87 2.69 -0.46
N ILE A 21 4.59 3.01 0.61
CA ILE A 21 5.64 2.22 1.24
C ILE A 21 5.00 1.00 1.95
N ALA A 22 3.99 1.23 2.78
CA ALA A 22 3.33 0.20 3.57
C ALA A 22 2.47 -0.76 2.73
N LEU A 23 1.79 -0.25 1.70
CA LEU A 23 0.91 -1.03 0.83
C LEU A 23 1.66 -1.62 -0.39
N GLY A 24 2.98 -1.46 -0.44
CA GLY A 24 3.82 -1.88 -1.56
C GLY A 24 3.73 -0.91 -2.73
N ARG A 25 4.83 -0.22 -3.03
CA ARG A 25 4.90 0.59 -4.24
C ARG A 25 4.81 -0.32 -5.46
N PHE A 26 4.20 0.19 -6.51
CA PHE A 26 4.11 -0.49 -7.79
C PHE A 26 4.64 0.40 -8.90
N SER A 27 5.28 -0.24 -9.87
CA SER A 27 5.53 0.36 -11.17
C SER A 27 4.22 0.49 -11.93
N TYR A 28 4.10 1.54 -12.75
CA TYR A 28 2.94 1.76 -13.59
C TYR A 28 3.37 2.36 -14.92
N ARG A 29 2.47 2.28 -15.90
CA ARG A 29 2.52 3.12 -17.11
C ARG A 29 1.31 4.04 -17.14
N GLU A 30 1.44 5.17 -17.81
CA GLU A 30 0.29 6.02 -18.12
C GLU A 30 -0.73 5.24 -18.96
N SER A 31 -2.01 5.47 -18.71
CA SER A 31 -3.07 4.92 -19.56
C SER A 31 -3.06 5.63 -20.92
N PRO A 32 -3.06 4.89 -22.05
CA PRO A 32 -3.10 5.49 -23.37
C PRO A 32 -4.48 6.07 -23.72
N THR A 33 -5.53 5.71 -22.98
CA THR A 33 -6.93 6.05 -23.30
C THR A 33 -7.56 7.03 -22.33
N GLN A 34 -6.93 7.29 -21.18
CA GLN A 34 -7.48 8.18 -20.16
C GLN A 34 -6.37 9.00 -19.49
N ARG A 35 -6.38 10.30 -19.74
CA ARG A 35 -5.38 11.23 -19.18
C ARG A 35 -5.36 11.15 -17.65
N GLY A 36 -4.17 10.95 -17.09
CA GLY A 36 -3.94 10.89 -15.65
C GLY A 36 -4.36 9.57 -14.99
N ALA A 37 -4.96 8.64 -15.73
CA ALA A 37 -5.11 7.26 -15.26
C ALA A 37 -3.79 6.53 -15.45
N VAL A 38 -3.50 5.58 -14.56
CA VAL A 38 -2.31 4.74 -14.65
C VAL A 38 -2.71 3.27 -14.69
N ILE A 39 -1.86 2.45 -15.28
CA ILE A 39 -2.02 1.00 -15.35
C ILE A 39 -0.93 0.39 -14.46
N PRO A 40 -1.26 -0.03 -13.22
CA PRO A 40 -0.31 -0.67 -12.32
C PRO A 40 0.23 -1.99 -12.88
N ASP A 41 1.41 -2.40 -12.40
CA ASP A 41 1.97 -3.72 -12.67
C ASP A 41 0.92 -4.81 -12.34
N PRO A 42 0.52 -5.65 -13.32
CA PRO A 42 -0.43 -6.74 -13.09
C PRO A 42 0.01 -7.71 -11.99
N ALA A 43 1.32 -7.92 -11.80
CA ALA A 43 1.84 -8.78 -10.74
C ALA A 43 1.60 -8.16 -9.35
N TRP A 44 1.80 -6.85 -9.22
CA TRP A 44 1.44 -6.13 -8.00
C TRP A 44 -0.05 -6.21 -7.75
N ALA A 45 -0.89 -5.95 -8.77
CA ALA A 45 -2.35 -5.97 -8.64
C ALA A 45 -2.85 -7.34 -8.16
N GLY A 46 -2.39 -8.44 -8.77
CA GLY A 46 -2.74 -9.80 -8.33
C GLY A 46 -2.20 -10.17 -6.92
N THR A 47 -1.15 -9.47 -6.48
CA THR A 47 -0.53 -9.65 -5.16
C THR A 47 -1.06 -8.69 -4.11
N HIS A 48 -1.86 -7.68 -4.41
CA HIS A 48 -2.22 -6.68 -3.39
C HIS A 48 -3.72 -6.41 -3.36
N LEU A 49 -4.41 -6.64 -4.47
CA LEU A 49 -5.83 -6.36 -4.56
C LEU A 49 -6.66 -7.62 -4.30
N VAL A 50 -7.75 -7.44 -3.57
CA VAL A 50 -8.75 -8.46 -3.27
C VAL A 50 -10.14 -7.94 -3.57
N GLN A 51 -11.06 -8.85 -3.89
CA GLN A 51 -12.48 -8.52 -4.01
C GLN A 51 -13.15 -8.62 -2.64
N VAL A 52 -13.70 -7.51 -2.16
CA VAL A 52 -14.56 -7.50 -0.97
C VAL A 52 -15.99 -7.79 -1.42
N ASN A 53 -16.61 -8.83 -0.88
CA ASN A 53 -18.02 -9.13 -1.13
C ASN A 53 -18.92 -8.14 -0.39
N LEU A 54 -19.65 -7.30 -1.12
CA LEU A 54 -20.56 -6.31 -0.56
C LEU A 54 -21.97 -6.86 -0.33
N THR A 55 -22.30 -8.06 -0.84
CA THR A 55 -23.62 -8.66 -0.63
C THR A 55 -23.92 -8.98 0.85
N GLN A 56 -22.88 -9.07 1.69
CA GLN A 56 -23.00 -9.18 3.15
C GLN A 56 -23.51 -7.90 3.84
N PHE A 57 -23.58 -6.79 3.08
CA PHE A 57 -24.09 -5.49 3.52
C PHE A 57 -25.37 -5.15 2.74
N PRO A 58 -26.55 -5.65 3.13
CA PRO A 58 -27.83 -5.33 2.48
C PRO A 58 -28.07 -3.83 2.27
N ASP A 59 -27.65 -2.99 3.22
CA ASP A 59 -27.88 -1.53 3.17
C ASP A 59 -26.75 -0.75 2.47
N PHE A 60 -25.77 -1.42 1.86
CA PHE A 60 -24.70 -0.74 1.15
C PHE A 60 -25.23 0.03 -0.06
N PRO A 61 -24.80 1.29 -0.27
CA PRO A 61 -25.37 2.14 -1.31
C PRO A 61 -25.10 1.60 -2.73
N THR A 62 -25.99 1.96 -3.65
CA THR A 62 -25.83 1.65 -5.07
C THR A 62 -24.73 2.49 -5.71
N SER A 63 -24.26 2.11 -6.89
CA SER A 63 -23.43 2.97 -7.74
C SER A 63 -24.18 3.26 -9.02
N SER A 64 -24.48 4.53 -9.31
CA SER A 64 -25.29 4.94 -10.45
C SER A 64 -26.60 4.15 -10.57
N GLY A 65 -27.28 3.96 -9.44
CA GLY A 65 -28.56 3.24 -9.34
C GLY A 65 -28.45 1.71 -9.45
N ARG A 66 -27.25 1.14 -9.55
CA ARG A 66 -27.03 -0.31 -9.65
C ARG A 66 -26.44 -0.88 -8.37
N ARG A 67 -26.94 -2.05 -7.95
CA ARG A 67 -26.39 -2.75 -6.79
C ARG A 67 -24.94 -3.18 -7.06
N VAL A 68 -24.06 -2.82 -6.13
CA VAL A 68 -22.64 -3.19 -6.18
C VAL A 68 -22.47 -4.50 -5.43
N GLN A 69 -21.96 -5.53 -6.12
CA GLN A 69 -21.76 -6.85 -5.50
C GLN A 69 -20.37 -6.99 -4.88
N HIS A 70 -19.38 -6.34 -5.49
CA HIS A 70 -17.99 -6.38 -5.07
C HIS A 70 -17.32 -5.02 -5.24
N LEU A 71 -16.33 -4.74 -4.39
CA LEU A 71 -15.34 -3.70 -4.66
C LEU A 71 -13.93 -4.28 -4.58
N THR A 72 -13.00 -3.65 -5.28
CA THR A 72 -11.58 -3.99 -5.23
C THR A 72 -10.91 -3.14 -4.16
N MET A 73 -10.24 -3.78 -3.19
CA MET A 73 -9.54 -3.12 -2.09
C MET A 73 -8.16 -3.74 -1.88
N HIS A 74 -7.26 -3.00 -1.23
CA HIS A 74 -5.98 -3.57 -0.81
C HIS A 74 -6.19 -4.64 0.25
N ARG A 75 -5.47 -5.76 0.16
CA ARG A 75 -5.60 -6.90 1.09
C ARG A 75 -5.37 -6.55 2.54
N GLN A 76 -4.50 -5.58 2.83
CA GLN A 76 -4.24 -5.12 4.20
C GLN A 76 -5.34 -4.18 4.72
N VAL A 77 -6.10 -3.53 3.83
CA VAL A 77 -7.14 -2.55 4.19
C VAL A 77 -8.53 -3.21 4.22
N ALA A 78 -8.75 -4.23 3.40
CA ALA A 78 -10.02 -4.95 3.32
C ALA A 78 -10.58 -5.43 4.68
N PRO A 79 -9.78 -5.98 5.63
CA PRO A 79 -10.29 -6.41 6.92
C PRO A 79 -10.90 -5.27 7.75
N VAL A 80 -10.23 -4.12 7.85
CA VAL A 80 -10.76 -2.99 8.61
C VAL A 80 -11.96 -2.37 7.94
N PHE A 81 -11.98 -2.30 6.60
CA PHE A 81 -13.17 -1.85 5.86
C PHE A 81 -14.38 -2.73 6.14
N ILE A 82 -14.23 -4.06 6.06
CA ILE A 82 -15.32 -5.00 6.35
C ILE A 82 -15.84 -4.80 7.77
N ALA A 83 -14.95 -4.70 8.76
CA ALA A 83 -15.34 -4.47 10.15
C ALA A 83 -16.05 -3.12 10.35
N THR A 84 -15.57 -2.05 9.72
CA THR A 84 -16.21 -0.73 9.76
C THR A 84 -17.59 -0.76 9.12
N MET A 85 -17.77 -1.42 7.97
CA MET A 85 -19.07 -1.55 7.30
C MET A 85 -20.06 -2.42 8.10
N GLN A 86 -19.59 -3.49 8.76
CA GLN A 86 -20.42 -4.29 9.68
C GLN A 86 -20.95 -3.43 10.84
N LEU A 87 -20.08 -2.60 11.44
CA LEU A 87 -20.48 -1.69 12.50
C LEU A 87 -21.44 -0.61 12.00
N ALA A 88 -21.19 -0.04 10.81
CA ALA A 88 -22.09 0.92 10.19
C ALA A 88 -23.47 0.31 9.91
N GLN A 89 -23.53 -0.94 9.45
CA GLN A 89 -24.80 -1.64 9.24
C GLN A 89 -25.52 -1.91 10.56
N GLN A 90 -24.80 -2.38 11.58
CA GLN A 90 -25.36 -2.63 12.91
C GLN A 90 -25.94 -1.35 13.52
N ARG A 91 -25.29 -0.20 13.32
CA ARG A 91 -25.78 1.11 13.76
C ARG A 91 -26.83 1.72 12.82
N GLY A 92 -27.19 1.03 11.73
CA GLY A 92 -28.14 1.52 10.73
C GLY A 92 -27.66 2.78 10.00
N LEU A 93 -26.35 2.97 9.85
CA LEU A 93 -25.75 4.14 9.21
C LEU A 93 -25.48 3.92 7.71
N LEU A 94 -25.36 2.67 7.23
CA LEU A 94 -25.20 2.41 5.79
C LEU A 94 -26.39 2.93 4.96
N LYS A 95 -27.62 2.78 5.48
CA LYS A 95 -28.85 3.28 4.84
C LYS A 95 -28.91 4.82 4.69
N THR A 96 -27.97 5.53 5.32
CA THR A 96 -27.90 7.00 5.22
C THR A 96 -27.07 7.47 4.03
N LEU A 97 -26.34 6.55 3.38
CA LEU A 97 -25.59 6.79 2.16
C LEU A 97 -26.50 6.56 0.94
N HIS A 98 -26.32 7.37 -0.09
CA HIS A 98 -27.11 7.34 -1.31
C HIS A 98 -26.35 6.65 -2.44
N GLU A 99 -25.05 6.93 -2.56
CA GLU A 99 -24.22 6.44 -3.65
C GLU A 99 -22.82 6.02 -3.18
N TYR A 100 -22.34 4.88 -3.70
CA TYR A 100 -20.94 4.50 -3.70
C TYR A 100 -20.28 4.97 -5.00
N ASN A 101 -19.19 5.72 -4.87
CA ASN A 101 -18.54 6.40 -5.99
C ASN A 101 -17.14 5.86 -6.34
N GLY A 102 -16.67 4.83 -5.63
CA GLY A 102 -15.47 4.09 -6.03
C GLY A 102 -14.54 3.78 -4.86
N CYS A 103 -13.62 2.84 -5.10
CA CYS A 103 -12.60 2.44 -4.13
C CYS A 103 -11.23 2.32 -4.81
N TYR A 104 -11.11 1.47 -5.82
CA TYR A 104 -9.89 1.33 -6.62
C TYR A 104 -10.00 2.09 -7.94
N VAL A 105 -9.26 3.19 -8.05
CA VAL A 105 -9.11 3.99 -9.27
C VAL A 105 -7.65 4.40 -9.37
N ALA A 106 -6.88 3.65 -10.16
CA ALA A 106 -5.46 3.92 -10.36
C ALA A 106 -5.26 5.19 -11.21
N ARG A 107 -4.89 6.30 -10.53
CA ARG A 107 -4.77 7.62 -11.16
C ARG A 107 -3.87 8.57 -10.39
N HIS A 108 -3.34 9.54 -11.10
CA HIS A 108 -2.80 10.75 -10.53
C HIS A 108 -3.88 11.57 -9.79
N MET A 109 -3.48 12.27 -8.72
CA MET A 109 -4.36 13.19 -8.01
C MET A 109 -4.96 14.22 -8.97
N GLY A 110 -6.28 14.42 -8.89
CA GLY A 110 -7.02 15.31 -9.78
C GLY A 110 -6.88 15.00 -11.29
N TRP A 111 -6.60 13.74 -11.65
CA TRP A 111 -6.43 13.30 -13.05
C TRP A 111 -5.36 14.08 -13.82
N THR A 112 -4.33 14.58 -13.11
CA THR A 112 -3.28 15.42 -13.69
C THR A 112 -1.95 14.65 -13.70
N PRO A 113 -1.46 14.21 -14.89
CA PRO A 113 -0.18 13.50 -15.02
C PRO A 113 0.97 14.24 -14.33
N GLY A 114 1.87 13.49 -13.70
CA GLY A 114 3.03 14.04 -12.98
C GLY A 114 2.76 14.50 -11.54
N ARG A 115 1.50 14.62 -11.10
CA ARG A 115 1.19 14.77 -9.66
C ARG A 115 1.44 13.44 -8.92
N PRO A 116 1.52 13.42 -7.58
CA PRO A 116 1.46 12.15 -6.85
C PRO A 116 0.21 11.33 -7.21
N LEU A 117 0.30 10.00 -7.09
CA LEU A 117 -0.85 9.13 -7.25
C LEU A 117 -1.86 9.35 -6.12
N SER A 118 -3.15 9.25 -6.44
CA SER A 118 -4.23 9.30 -5.45
C SER A 118 -4.25 8.02 -4.60
N VAL A 119 -4.67 8.11 -3.33
CA VAL A 119 -4.82 6.94 -2.44
C VAL A 119 -5.72 5.84 -3.02
N HIS A 120 -6.67 6.20 -3.89
CA HIS A 120 -7.45 5.23 -4.67
C HIS A 120 -6.60 4.30 -5.53
N SER A 121 -5.39 4.70 -5.92
CA SER A 121 -4.47 3.89 -6.72
C SER A 121 -3.88 2.73 -5.94
N TRP A 122 -3.92 2.79 -4.62
CA TRP A 122 -3.56 1.68 -3.74
C TRP A 122 -4.78 0.92 -3.25
N ALA A 123 -5.99 1.27 -3.71
CA ALA A 123 -7.25 0.69 -3.23
C ALA A 123 -7.39 0.79 -1.70
N ALA A 124 -6.97 1.94 -1.15
CA ALA A 124 -6.98 2.25 0.28
C ALA A 124 -7.86 3.47 0.62
N ALA A 125 -8.71 3.87 -0.33
CA ALA A 125 -9.70 4.92 -0.17
C ALA A 125 -11.06 4.47 -0.69
N VAL A 126 -12.13 5.12 -0.24
CA VAL A 126 -13.50 4.88 -0.67
C VAL A 126 -14.28 6.20 -0.70
N ASP A 127 -15.05 6.39 -1.77
CA ASP A 127 -15.88 7.56 -1.98
C ASP A 127 -17.36 7.24 -1.84
N PHE A 128 -18.10 8.11 -1.14
CA PHE A 128 -19.55 8.05 -1.00
C PHE A 128 -20.21 9.41 -1.25
N ASP A 129 -21.42 9.42 -1.79
CA ASP A 129 -22.26 10.60 -2.01
C ASP A 129 -21.52 11.76 -2.73
N ALA A 130 -20.73 11.44 -3.76
CA ALA A 130 -19.90 12.40 -4.49
C ALA A 130 -20.67 13.59 -5.05
N ALA A 131 -21.92 13.39 -5.47
CA ALA A 131 -22.76 14.44 -6.06
C ALA A 131 -23.00 15.63 -5.12
N THR A 132 -23.00 15.41 -3.80
CA THR A 132 -23.26 16.46 -2.79
C THR A 132 -22.05 16.74 -1.89
N ASN A 133 -20.98 15.93 -1.99
CA ASN A 133 -19.82 16.00 -1.10
C ASN A 133 -18.46 16.01 -1.81
N GLY A 134 -18.45 16.10 -3.14
CA GLY A 134 -17.21 16.01 -3.91
C GLY A 134 -16.18 17.09 -3.60
N TYR A 135 -14.98 16.87 -4.13
CA TYR A 135 -13.84 17.77 -4.01
C TYR A 135 -14.19 19.24 -4.24
N GLY A 136 -13.79 20.10 -3.30
CA GLY A 136 -14.01 21.55 -3.31
C GLY A 136 -15.36 21.99 -2.73
N VAL A 137 -16.27 21.07 -2.36
CA VAL A 137 -17.49 21.43 -1.63
C VAL A 137 -17.11 21.89 -0.22
N PRO A 138 -17.49 23.10 0.23
CA PRO A 138 -17.17 23.57 1.57
C PRO A 138 -17.80 22.71 2.67
N PHE A 139 -17.10 22.53 3.80
CA PHE A 139 -17.54 21.69 4.92
C PHE A 139 -19.00 21.91 5.34
N GLY A 140 -19.43 23.17 5.47
CA GLY A 140 -20.79 23.53 5.89
C GLY A 140 -21.88 23.21 4.85
N ARG A 141 -21.51 22.79 3.64
CA ARG A 141 -22.44 22.39 2.55
C ARG A 141 -22.41 20.89 2.28
N MET A 142 -21.49 20.14 2.88
CA MET A 142 -21.40 18.69 2.73
C MET A 142 -22.60 18.01 3.41
N GLN A 143 -23.36 17.25 2.64
CA GLN A 143 -24.59 16.58 3.06
C GLN A 143 -24.36 15.16 3.61
N ILE A 144 -23.13 14.62 3.52
CA ILE A 144 -22.80 13.30 4.06
C ILE A 144 -23.15 13.22 5.55
N ASN A 145 -23.78 12.11 5.94
CA ASN A 145 -24.24 11.88 7.30
C ASN A 145 -23.06 11.94 8.29
N LYS A 146 -23.16 12.84 9.29
CA LYS A 146 -22.05 13.09 10.24
C LYS A 146 -21.85 11.98 11.26
N ASP A 147 -22.87 11.17 11.55
CA ASP A 147 -22.72 9.99 12.40
C ASP A 147 -21.99 8.86 11.67
N PHE A 148 -22.23 8.71 10.35
CA PHE A 148 -21.43 7.82 9.50
C PHE A 148 -19.97 8.28 9.44
N VAL A 149 -19.72 9.57 9.18
CA VAL A 149 -18.37 10.16 9.21
C VAL A 149 -17.68 9.88 10.54
N ARG A 150 -18.36 10.15 11.66
CA ARG A 150 -17.83 9.91 12.99
C ARG A 150 -17.49 8.44 13.19
N LEU A 151 -18.34 7.50 12.79
CA LEU A 151 -18.05 6.06 12.88
C LEU A 151 -16.79 5.69 12.09
N MET A 152 -16.62 6.24 10.89
CA MET A 152 -15.43 6.01 10.07
C MET A 152 -14.17 6.52 10.81
N GLU A 153 -14.20 7.75 11.34
CA GLU A 153 -13.11 8.36 12.13
C GLU A 153 -12.82 7.57 13.43
N GLU A 154 -13.85 7.10 14.15
CA GLU A 154 -13.71 6.24 15.34
C GLU A 154 -12.98 4.93 15.00
N CYS A 155 -13.26 4.34 13.83
CA CYS A 155 -12.64 3.12 13.32
C CYS A 155 -11.24 3.32 12.71
N GLY A 156 -10.76 4.57 12.63
CA GLY A 156 -9.44 4.88 12.10
C GLY A 156 -9.39 5.25 10.61
N TRP A 157 -10.51 5.61 9.99
CA TRP A 157 -10.45 6.23 8.67
C TRP A 157 -10.19 7.73 8.80
N THR A 158 -9.40 8.27 7.90
CA THR A 158 -9.27 9.72 7.73
C THR A 158 -10.33 10.18 6.75
N TRP A 159 -11.09 11.22 7.10
CA TRP A 159 -12.12 11.81 6.23
C TRP A 159 -11.62 13.09 5.56
N GLY A 160 -11.71 13.13 4.23
CA GLY A 160 -11.24 14.26 3.42
C GLY A 160 -12.02 15.56 3.60
N GLY A 161 -13.22 15.48 4.19
CA GLY A 161 -14.00 16.68 4.50
C GLY A 161 -13.34 17.59 5.54
N ARG A 162 -12.34 17.08 6.28
CA ARG A 162 -11.55 17.86 7.25
C ARG A 162 -10.45 18.72 6.61
N TRP A 163 -10.15 18.51 5.32
CA TRP A 163 -9.09 19.25 4.64
C TRP A 163 -9.49 20.71 4.36
N THR A 164 -8.50 21.59 4.28
CA THR A 164 -8.74 23.04 4.22
C THR A 164 -8.94 23.56 2.80
N SER A 165 -9.69 24.67 2.68
CA SER A 165 -9.83 25.46 1.45
C SER A 165 -10.36 24.64 0.25
N SER A 166 -9.78 24.82 -0.93
CA SER A 166 -10.17 24.14 -2.17
C SER A 166 -9.87 22.64 -2.21
N TYR A 167 -9.29 22.08 -1.15
CA TYR A 167 -8.92 20.67 -1.06
C TYR A 167 -9.91 19.84 -0.26
N ALA A 168 -10.92 20.45 0.36
CA ALA A 168 -11.93 19.72 1.13
C ALA A 168 -12.63 18.67 0.23
N ASP A 169 -12.68 17.42 0.69
CA ASP A 169 -13.21 16.31 -0.10
C ASP A 169 -14.14 15.44 0.76
N GLY A 170 -15.40 15.85 0.83
CA GLY A 170 -16.38 15.26 1.76
C GLY A 170 -16.85 13.86 1.39
N MET A 171 -16.64 13.40 0.15
CA MET A 171 -16.93 12.04 -0.27
C MET A 171 -15.85 11.05 0.16
N HIS A 172 -14.62 11.53 0.36
CA HIS A 172 -13.41 10.71 0.41
C HIS A 172 -13.07 10.25 1.83
N PHE A 173 -12.87 8.95 1.99
CA PHE A 173 -12.32 8.34 3.19
C PHE A 173 -11.08 7.53 2.82
N GLN A 174 -9.99 7.65 3.58
CA GLN A 174 -8.77 6.90 3.33
C GLN A 174 -8.21 6.21 4.58
N TRP A 175 -7.54 5.09 4.36
CA TRP A 175 -6.81 4.35 5.37
C TRP A 175 -5.37 4.85 5.48
N SER A 176 -5.21 6.01 6.12
CA SER A 176 -3.93 6.58 6.52
C SER A 176 -4.11 7.40 7.80
N ASP A 177 -3.00 7.79 8.42
CA ASP A 177 -3.05 8.85 9.43
C ASP A 177 -3.61 10.14 8.83
N PRO A 178 -4.28 10.96 9.65
CA PRO A 178 -4.71 12.28 9.26
C PRO A 178 -3.56 13.12 8.70
N LEU A 179 -3.82 13.85 7.62
CA LEU A 179 -2.79 14.68 6.99
C LEU A 179 -2.25 15.72 7.98
N PRO A 180 -0.93 16.03 7.96
CA PRO A 180 -0.35 17.07 8.80
C PRO A 180 -1.13 18.39 8.72
N GLY A 181 -1.44 18.99 9.88
CA GLY A 181 -2.21 20.23 9.96
C GLY A 181 -3.74 20.06 9.86
N THR A 182 -4.24 18.83 9.68
CA THR A 182 -5.69 18.56 9.76
C THR A 182 -6.16 18.66 11.20
N VAL A 183 -7.21 19.45 11.44
CA VAL A 183 -7.87 19.48 12.76
C VAL A 183 -8.70 18.20 12.91
N VAL A 184 -8.23 17.30 13.75
CA VAL A 184 -8.88 16.01 14.03
C VAL A 184 -9.78 16.11 15.25
N PRO A 185 -10.96 15.46 15.24
CA PRO A 185 -11.83 15.43 16.40
C PRO A 185 -11.28 14.52 17.50
N THR A 186 -11.74 14.71 18.74
CA THR A 186 -11.29 13.93 19.91
C THR A 186 -11.62 12.44 19.83
N TRP A 187 -12.62 12.07 19.01
CA TRP A 187 -13.03 10.69 18.76
C TRP A 187 -12.28 10.01 17.62
N GLN A 188 -11.38 10.70 16.92
CA GLN A 188 -10.48 10.04 15.97
C GLN A 188 -9.79 8.88 16.69
N ASP A 189 -9.82 7.71 16.06
CA ASP A 189 -9.20 6.47 16.54
C ASP A 189 -9.76 5.96 17.88
N ALA A 190 -10.99 6.35 18.26
CA ALA A 190 -11.60 5.94 19.53
C ALA A 190 -11.71 4.42 19.70
N MET A 191 -11.86 3.65 18.61
CA MET A 191 -11.89 2.18 18.66
C MET A 191 -10.56 1.56 19.08
N ALA A 192 -9.44 2.27 18.94
CA ALA A 192 -8.16 1.82 19.50
C ALA A 192 -8.10 2.00 21.02
N LYS A 193 -8.83 2.98 21.57
CA LYS A 193 -8.81 3.34 22.99
C LYS A 193 -9.74 2.46 23.84
N THR A 194 -10.70 1.80 23.22
CA THR A 194 -11.67 0.91 23.90
C THR A 194 -11.25 -0.56 23.85
N ALA A 195 -10.27 -0.93 23.02
CA ALA A 195 -9.74 -2.28 22.97
C ALA A 195 -8.80 -2.53 24.16
N THR A 196 -8.96 -3.67 24.83
CA THR A 196 -7.91 -4.15 25.74
C THR A 196 -6.68 -4.48 24.89
N PRO A 197 -5.49 -3.90 25.16
CA PRO A 197 -4.30 -4.18 24.38
C PRO A 197 -4.01 -5.68 24.41
N LEU A 198 -4.07 -6.35 23.27
CA LEU A 198 -3.50 -7.68 23.16
C LEU A 198 -1.98 -7.56 23.27
N LYS A 199 -1.38 -8.53 23.97
CA LYS A 199 0.08 -8.70 23.98
C LYS A 199 0.55 -8.74 22.52
N PRO A 200 1.52 -7.89 22.10
CA PRO A 200 1.93 -7.84 20.71
C PRO A 200 2.26 -9.25 20.24
N VAL A 201 1.55 -9.72 19.21
CA VAL A 201 1.93 -10.94 18.52
C VAL A 201 3.27 -10.61 17.87
N SER A 202 4.36 -11.17 18.39
CA SER A 202 5.65 -11.10 17.73
C SER A 202 5.44 -11.53 16.28
N PRO A 203 5.85 -10.73 15.27
CA PRO A 203 5.64 -11.10 13.89
C PRO A 203 6.22 -12.50 13.68
N THR A 204 5.40 -13.41 13.16
CA THR A 204 5.86 -14.74 12.79
C THR A 204 7.00 -14.56 11.79
N PRO A 205 8.21 -15.10 12.06
CA PRO A 205 9.32 -15.02 11.13
C PRO A 205 8.92 -15.47 9.73
N ILE A 206 9.03 -14.59 8.74
CA ILE A 206 8.88 -14.97 7.35
C ILE A 206 10.21 -15.62 6.94
N LYS A 207 10.23 -16.95 6.82
CA LYS A 207 11.39 -17.64 6.26
C LYS A 207 11.54 -17.29 4.78
N ARG A 208 12.38 -16.29 4.47
CA ARG A 208 12.72 -15.85 3.11
C ARG A 208 14.08 -16.38 2.72
N ARG A 209 14.19 -16.99 1.53
CA ARG A 209 15.50 -17.30 0.91
C ARG A 209 15.86 -16.23 -0.11
N VAL A 210 17.16 -16.04 -0.33
CA VAL A 210 17.67 -15.21 -1.41
C VAL A 210 18.33 -16.10 -2.45
N PHE A 211 18.02 -15.88 -3.71
CA PHE A 211 18.57 -16.60 -4.85
C PHE A 211 19.31 -15.62 -5.76
N VAL A 212 20.56 -15.92 -6.08
CA VAL A 212 21.35 -15.20 -7.08
C VAL A 212 21.59 -16.15 -8.25
N ASN A 213 21.17 -15.77 -9.45
CA ASN A 213 21.24 -16.62 -10.66
C ASN A 213 20.61 -18.02 -10.45
N GLY A 214 19.52 -18.07 -9.68
CA GLY A 214 18.80 -19.30 -9.37
C GLY A 214 19.44 -20.15 -8.26
N GLN A 215 20.60 -19.75 -7.74
CA GLN A 215 21.27 -20.46 -6.63
C GLN A 215 20.98 -19.78 -5.30
N PRO A 216 20.57 -20.53 -4.25
CA PRO A 216 20.37 -19.96 -2.94
C PRO A 216 21.70 -19.43 -2.38
N VAL A 217 21.67 -18.24 -1.80
CA VAL A 217 22.84 -17.61 -1.14
C VAL A 217 22.57 -17.45 0.35
N GLY A 218 23.63 -17.64 1.14
CA GLY A 218 23.61 -17.43 2.59
C GLY A 218 24.17 -16.08 3.01
N VAL A 219 24.35 -15.90 4.32
CA VAL A 219 25.04 -14.71 4.89
C VAL A 219 26.40 -14.56 4.24
N GLY A 220 26.72 -13.35 3.76
CA GLY A 220 27.98 -13.02 3.12
C GLY A 220 27.80 -12.31 1.78
N ARG A 221 28.88 -12.22 1.01
CA ARG A 221 28.95 -11.46 -0.24
C ARG A 221 28.94 -12.38 -1.46
N THR A 222 27.96 -12.20 -2.35
CA THR A 222 27.88 -12.85 -3.66
C THR A 222 27.91 -11.81 -4.78
N VAL A 223 28.74 -11.97 -5.81
CA VAL A 223 28.82 -11.01 -6.92
C VAL A 223 28.14 -11.58 -8.17
N THR A 224 27.31 -10.77 -8.83
CA THR A 224 26.71 -11.07 -10.14
C THR A 224 26.67 -9.80 -10.99
N ASP A 225 27.11 -9.89 -12.25
CA ASP A 225 27.04 -8.79 -13.24
C ASP A 225 27.59 -7.44 -12.72
N GLY A 226 28.72 -7.48 -12.00
CA GLY A 226 29.35 -6.28 -11.43
C GLY A 226 28.65 -5.70 -10.18
N VAL A 227 27.66 -6.40 -9.63
CA VAL A 227 26.94 -6.02 -8.40
C VAL A 227 27.17 -7.08 -7.32
N ALA A 228 27.61 -6.65 -6.14
CA ALA A 228 27.69 -7.44 -4.93
C ALA A 228 26.35 -7.45 -4.19
N VAL A 229 25.78 -8.64 -3.99
CA VAL A 229 24.68 -8.97 -3.10
C VAL A 229 25.26 -9.35 -1.73
N LEU A 230 25.06 -8.52 -0.71
CA LEU A 230 25.48 -8.81 0.67
C LEU A 230 24.28 -9.29 1.47
N LEU A 231 24.38 -10.44 2.15
CA LEU A 231 23.40 -10.88 3.13
C LEU A 231 23.99 -10.81 4.54
N SER A 232 23.25 -10.24 5.47
CA SER A 232 23.61 -10.10 6.87
C SER A 232 22.89 -11.13 7.74
N LYS A 233 23.40 -11.36 8.94
CA LYS A 233 22.85 -12.33 9.91
C LYS A 233 21.44 -11.99 10.39
N ASP A 234 21.06 -10.73 10.35
CA ASP A 234 19.71 -10.24 10.67
C ASP A 234 18.69 -10.49 9.54
N GLY A 235 19.14 -11.10 8.44
CA GLY A 235 18.35 -11.35 7.24
C GLY A 235 18.50 -10.29 6.18
N SER A 236 19.10 -9.12 6.48
CA SER A 236 19.20 -8.01 5.53
C SER A 236 20.02 -8.34 4.28
N ALA A 237 19.48 -8.05 3.10
CA ALA A 237 20.18 -8.19 1.82
C ALA A 237 20.52 -6.80 1.29
N TRP A 238 21.67 -6.57 0.67
CA TRP A 238 22.17 -5.28 0.14
C TRP A 238 22.72 -5.47 -1.28
N LEU A 239 22.57 -4.51 -2.21
CA LEU A 239 23.11 -4.63 -3.59
C LEU A 239 24.00 -3.45 -4.02
N GLN A 240 25.31 -3.58 -3.89
CA GLN A 240 26.27 -2.51 -4.20
C GLN A 240 27.17 -2.82 -5.40
N PRO A 241 27.82 -1.84 -6.04
CA PRO A 241 28.90 -2.10 -7.01
C PRO A 241 29.99 -3.02 -6.44
N ALA A 242 30.53 -3.90 -7.30
CA ALA A 242 31.48 -4.93 -6.88
C ALA A 242 32.93 -4.42 -6.65
N ASP A 243 33.21 -3.15 -6.95
CA ASP A 243 34.52 -2.49 -6.85
C ASP A 243 34.99 -2.21 -5.41
N GLY A 244 34.13 -2.41 -4.40
CA GLY A 244 34.52 -2.49 -3.00
C GLY A 244 35.16 -3.84 -2.65
N HIS A 245 36.45 -3.82 -2.29
CA HIS A 245 37.23 -4.97 -1.85
C HIS A 245 36.64 -5.63 -0.59
N GLU A 246 36.11 -6.85 -0.71
CA GLU A 246 36.04 -7.87 0.34
C GLU A 246 35.75 -9.25 -0.31
N ALA A 247 36.37 -10.32 0.20
CA ALA A 247 36.42 -11.63 -0.45
C ALA A 247 35.01 -12.23 -0.69
N ALA A 248 34.82 -12.87 -1.84
CA ALA A 248 33.63 -13.66 -2.14
C ALA A 248 33.60 -14.89 -1.23
N VAL A 249 32.50 -15.10 -0.50
CA VAL A 249 32.32 -16.26 0.38
C VAL A 249 31.39 -17.26 -0.30
N ALA A 250 31.79 -18.53 -0.32
CA ALA A 250 30.99 -19.61 -0.89
C ALA A 250 29.66 -19.78 -0.15
N ALA A 251 28.62 -20.17 -0.90
CA ALA A 251 27.26 -20.36 -0.42
C ALA A 251 27.20 -21.30 0.80
N THR A 252 26.72 -20.79 1.93
CA THR A 252 26.38 -21.63 3.09
C THR A 252 25.06 -21.20 3.71
N GLY A 253 24.03 -22.05 3.54
CA GLY A 253 22.79 -22.07 4.32
C GLY A 253 21.79 -20.93 4.06
N ALA A 254 20.50 -21.23 4.19
CA ALA A 254 19.44 -20.22 4.16
C ALA A 254 19.51 -19.31 5.40
N VAL A 255 19.25 -18.02 5.23
CA VAL A 255 19.15 -17.04 6.33
C VAL A 255 17.68 -16.89 6.71
N ASP A 256 17.36 -17.04 7.99
CA ASP A 256 16.02 -16.75 8.52
C ASP A 256 16.00 -15.28 8.97
N GLY A 257 15.16 -14.43 8.34
CA GLY A 257 15.09 -12.98 8.61
C GLY A 257 13.65 -12.46 8.72
N ASN A 258 13.41 -11.45 9.57
CA ASN A 258 12.06 -11.03 9.99
C ASN A 258 11.44 -9.86 9.19
N SER A 259 11.97 -9.48 8.04
CA SER A 259 11.45 -8.28 7.34
C SER A 259 10.30 -8.59 6.39
N THR A 260 9.14 -7.98 6.66
CA THR A 260 7.97 -7.96 5.77
C THR A 260 8.14 -7.02 4.57
N ARG A 261 9.21 -6.22 4.55
CA ARG A 261 9.47 -5.18 3.56
C ARG A 261 10.82 -5.42 2.89
N VAL A 262 10.93 -5.14 1.59
CA VAL A 262 12.22 -4.99 0.90
C VAL A 262 12.29 -3.53 0.53
N THR A 263 13.30 -2.76 0.92
CA THR A 263 13.43 -1.37 0.46
C THR A 263 14.48 -1.23 -0.64
N LEU A 264 14.27 -0.26 -1.51
CA LEU A 264 15.19 0.24 -2.53
C LEU A 264 15.50 1.68 -2.17
N LEU A 265 16.77 2.06 -2.14
CA LEU A 265 17.17 3.47 -2.05
C LEU A 265 16.96 4.14 -3.41
N ASP A 266 16.18 5.23 -3.47
CA ASP A 266 15.98 6.00 -4.70
C ASP A 266 17.06 7.09 -4.90
N GLN A 267 16.95 7.89 -5.98
CA GLN A 267 17.92 8.93 -6.35
C GLN A 267 18.07 10.06 -5.32
N ALA A 268 17.18 10.14 -4.33
CA ALA A 268 17.18 11.17 -3.30
C ALA A 268 17.68 10.66 -1.94
N ASP A 269 18.33 9.49 -1.90
CA ASP A 269 18.70 8.78 -0.67
C ASP A 269 17.49 8.46 0.22
N VAL A 270 16.31 8.31 -0.39
CA VAL A 270 15.08 7.93 0.33
C VAL A 270 14.86 6.43 0.19
N TRP A 271 14.62 5.77 1.32
CA TRP A 271 14.33 4.35 1.38
C TRP A 271 12.89 4.07 0.95
N VAL A 272 12.73 3.18 -0.03
CA VAL A 272 11.45 2.93 -0.69
C VAL A 272 11.09 1.45 -0.67
N PRO A 273 10.04 0.98 0.02
CA PRO A 273 9.60 -0.38 -0.10
C PRO A 273 9.23 -0.78 -1.52
N PHE A 274 9.58 -2.01 -1.81
CA PHE A 274 9.52 -2.67 -3.07
C PHE A 274 8.78 -3.99 -2.88
N SER A 275 7.86 -4.25 -3.81
CA SER A 275 7.14 -5.51 -3.91
C SER A 275 7.06 -5.90 -5.39
N GLY A 276 7.17 -7.19 -5.69
CA GLY A 276 7.13 -7.67 -7.08
C GLY A 276 8.48 -7.58 -7.78
N ARG A 277 8.55 -6.93 -8.95
CA ARG A 277 9.72 -6.92 -9.85
C ARG A 277 10.29 -5.52 -10.08
N ALA A 278 11.61 -5.37 -10.02
CA ALA A 278 12.33 -4.14 -10.32
C ALA A 278 13.61 -4.43 -11.10
N ILE A 279 14.05 -3.46 -11.90
CA ILE A 279 15.35 -3.49 -12.55
C ILE A 279 16.31 -2.57 -11.79
N TYR A 280 17.47 -3.09 -11.39
CA TYR A 280 18.54 -2.33 -10.78
C TYR A 280 19.88 -2.64 -11.43
N ARG A 281 20.53 -1.63 -12.03
CA ARG A 281 21.85 -1.75 -12.67
C ARG A 281 21.99 -2.98 -13.59
N GLY A 282 20.94 -3.27 -14.36
CA GLY A 282 20.91 -4.40 -15.29
C GLY A 282 20.51 -5.73 -14.66
N LEU A 283 20.23 -5.78 -13.36
CA LEU A 283 19.68 -6.95 -12.66
C LEU A 283 18.16 -6.84 -12.51
N MET A 284 17.45 -7.94 -12.74
CA MET A 284 16.08 -8.17 -12.30
C MET A 284 16.10 -8.60 -10.83
N VAL A 285 15.46 -7.80 -9.98
CA VAL A 285 15.14 -8.10 -8.58
C VAL A 285 13.66 -8.47 -8.51
N ASN A 286 13.36 -9.67 -8.02
CA ASN A 286 12.00 -10.19 -7.96
C ASN A 286 11.70 -10.76 -6.56
N LEU A 287 10.79 -10.13 -5.84
CA LEU A 287 10.24 -10.61 -4.58
C LEU A 287 9.02 -11.49 -4.88
N ASN A 288 9.11 -12.79 -4.59
CA ASN A 288 8.00 -13.72 -4.79
C ASN A 288 6.83 -13.34 -3.86
N PRO A 289 5.62 -13.11 -4.40
CA PRO A 289 4.49 -12.62 -3.61
C PRO A 289 3.90 -13.65 -2.65
N THR A 290 4.24 -14.93 -2.83
CA THR A 290 3.70 -16.06 -2.07
C THR A 290 4.72 -16.62 -1.10
N THR A 291 5.95 -16.86 -1.58
CA THR A 291 7.03 -17.43 -0.74
C THR A 291 7.86 -16.36 -0.05
N TYR A 292 7.73 -15.10 -0.46
CA TYR A 292 8.60 -14.00 -0.06
C TYR A 292 10.07 -14.19 -0.42
N ASP A 293 10.43 -15.19 -1.23
CA ASP A 293 11.79 -15.41 -1.70
C ASP A 293 12.25 -14.26 -2.61
N LEU A 294 13.47 -13.79 -2.41
CA LEU A 294 14.09 -12.74 -3.23
C LEU A 294 14.95 -13.40 -4.32
N HIS A 295 14.65 -13.11 -5.58
CA HIS A 295 15.44 -13.57 -6.72
C HIS A 295 16.15 -12.40 -7.38
N VAL A 296 17.46 -12.53 -7.55
CA VAL A 296 18.32 -11.58 -8.24
C VAL A 296 18.98 -12.29 -9.42
N ARG A 297 18.87 -11.73 -10.62
CA ARG A 297 19.53 -12.24 -11.83
C ARG A 297 19.77 -11.11 -12.83
N PRO A 298 20.63 -11.27 -13.84
CA PRO A 298 20.65 -10.39 -14.99
C PRO A 298 19.24 -10.22 -15.59
N ALA A 299 18.87 -8.98 -15.87
CA ALA A 299 17.67 -8.62 -16.59
C ALA A 299 17.84 -8.98 -18.07
N THR A 300 16.78 -9.44 -18.72
CA THR A 300 16.80 -9.65 -20.17
C THR A 300 16.80 -8.31 -20.92
N ALA A 301 17.12 -8.33 -22.22
CA ALA A 301 17.03 -7.12 -23.05
C ALA A 301 15.60 -6.54 -23.09
N GLU A 302 14.59 -7.40 -23.11
CA GLU A 302 13.17 -7.02 -23.09
C GLU A 302 12.73 -6.42 -21.75
N GLU A 303 13.20 -6.99 -20.63
CA GLU A 303 12.94 -6.46 -19.29
C GLU A 303 13.58 -5.08 -19.08
N ARG A 304 14.77 -4.86 -19.65
CA ARG A 304 15.43 -3.54 -19.68
C ARG A 304 14.69 -2.53 -20.55
N ALA A 305 14.06 -2.97 -21.64
CA ALA A 305 13.32 -2.11 -22.55
C ALA A 305 11.91 -1.75 -22.04
N SER A 306 11.30 -2.64 -21.24
CA SER A 306 9.96 -2.48 -20.68
C SER A 306 9.94 -1.76 -19.33
N SER A 307 11.08 -1.66 -18.63
CA SER A 307 11.23 -0.82 -17.45
C SER A 307 11.29 0.66 -17.85
N GLY A 308 10.18 1.37 -17.78
CA GLY A 308 10.18 2.84 -17.87
C GLY A 308 11.16 3.44 -16.85
N SER A 309 12.08 4.28 -17.33
CA SER A 309 13.06 5.12 -16.60
C SER A 309 13.46 4.69 -15.17
N TRP A 310 14.14 3.56 -15.02
CA TRP A 310 14.97 3.25 -13.83
C TRP A 310 16.47 3.07 -14.19
N SER A 311 16.85 3.41 -15.42
CA SER A 311 18.13 3.05 -16.03
C SER A 311 19.38 3.81 -15.55
N ASN A 312 19.28 4.78 -14.63
CA ASN A 312 20.42 5.57 -14.15
C ASN A 312 20.43 5.71 -12.61
N LEU A 313 20.57 4.60 -11.86
CA LEU A 313 20.73 4.62 -10.40
C LEU A 313 22.18 4.35 -9.98
N PRO A 314 22.86 5.31 -9.31
CA PRO A 314 24.27 5.17 -8.95
C PRO A 314 24.48 4.25 -7.73
N HIS A 315 23.54 4.06 -6.82
CA HIS A 315 23.68 3.11 -5.72
C HIS A 315 22.29 2.60 -5.29
N VAL A 316 22.15 1.30 -5.01
CA VAL A 316 21.05 0.73 -4.24
C VAL A 316 21.65 0.20 -2.96
N LEU A 317 21.17 0.69 -1.84
CA LEU A 317 21.17 -0.13 -0.66
C LEU A 317 19.82 -0.85 -0.65
N ILE A 318 19.84 -2.15 -0.40
CA ILE A 318 18.65 -2.85 0.11
C ILE A 318 18.86 -2.91 1.62
N GLY A 319 17.89 -2.40 2.36
CA GLY A 319 17.88 -2.45 3.81
C GLY A 319 16.70 -3.31 4.18
N LEU A 320 16.92 -4.33 5.01
CA LEU A 320 15.81 -5.01 5.64
C LEU A 320 15.78 -4.50 7.09
N GLN A 321 14.74 -3.74 7.43
CA GLN A 321 14.36 -3.50 8.82
C GLN A 321 13.31 -4.53 9.23
#